data_AF-A0A5K0XML9-F1
#
_entry.id   AF-A0A5K0XML9-F1
#
_cell.length_a   1.000
_cell.length_b   1.000
_cell.length_c   1.000
_cell.angle_alpha   90.00
_cell.angle_beta   90.00
_cell.angle_gamma   90.00
#
_symmetry.space_group_name_H-M   'P 1'
#
loop_
_entity.id
_entity.type
_entity.pdbx_description
1 polymer ?
#
loop_
_entity_poly.entity_id
_entity_poly.type
_entity_poly.pdbx_seq_one_letter_code
_entity_poly.pdbx_strand_id
1 'polypeptide(L)'
;WAELCKAYLVEAKWFYNGYTPTVEEYLDNAWVSMSGPVFLIHAYFFMQHAIKEDATMDIDHYINLIKKSSITVRLQNDLGTSK
;
A
#
# COMPACT_ATOMS: atom_id res chain seq x y z
N TRP A 1 7.12 8.07 0.25
CA TRP A 1 6.83 8.97 1.40
C TRP A 1 5.72 9.95 1.11
N ALA A 2 5.81 10.83 0.10
CA ALA A 2 4.73 11.80 -0.19
C ALA A 2 3.35 11.13 -0.40
N GLU A 3 3.27 10.07 -1.20
CA GLU A 3 2.01 9.33 -1.41
C GLU A 3 1.46 8.67 -0.13
N LEU A 4 2.34 8.21 0.76
CA LEU A 4 1.94 7.68 2.06
C LEU A 4 1.29 8.77 2.92
N CYS A 5 1.90 9.95 2.99
CA CYS A 5 1.35 11.08 3.73
C CYS A 5 0.01 11.55 3.13
N LYS A 6 -0.15 11.53 1.80
CA LYS A 6 -1.43 11.82 1.15
C LYS A 6 -2.50 10.79 1.53
N ALA A 7 -2.16 9.51 1.52
CA ALA A 7 -3.09 8.45 1.88
C ALA A 7 -3.55 8.56 3.35
N TYR A 8 -2.64 8.90 4.27
CA TYR A 8 -3.00 9.23 5.66
C TYR A 8 -3.92 10.44 5.77
N LEU A 9 -3.68 11.49 4.97
CA LEU A 9 -4.55 12.67 4.97
C LEU A 9 -5.96 12.36 4.46
N VAL A 10 -6.12 11.43 3.51
CA VAL A 10 -7.44 10.97 3.05
C VAL A 10 -8.19 10.29 4.19
N GLU A 11 -7.56 9.34 4.89
CA GLU A 11 -8.19 8.67 6.05
C GLU A 11 -8.53 9.66 7.18
N ALA A 12 -7.63 10.61 7.46
CA ALA A 12 -7.88 11.66 8.43
C ALA A 12 -9.10 12.50 8.04
N LYS A 13 -9.23 12.88 6.76
CA LYS A 13 -10.41 13.60 6.27
C LYS A 13 -11.69 12.79 6.41
N TRP A 14 -11.67 11.49 6.11
CA TRP A 14 -12.83 10.63 6.31
C TRP A 14 -13.25 10.62 7.79
N PHE A 15 -12.28 10.41 8.68
CA PHE A 15 -12.51 10.40 10.13
C PHE A 15 -13.09 11.73 10.64
N TYR A 16 -12.45 12.86 10.36
CA TYR A 16 -12.88 14.17 10.89
C TYR A 16 -14.20 14.67 10.31
N ASN A 17 -14.57 14.22 9.11
CA ASN A 17 -15.86 14.56 8.50
C ASN A 17 -16.97 13.56 8.83
N GLY A 18 -16.68 12.49 9.59
CA GLY A 18 -17.64 11.41 9.84
C GLY A 18 -18.08 10.68 8.57
N TYR A 19 -17.24 10.69 7.53
CA TYR A 19 -17.52 10.01 6.27
C TYR A 19 -17.12 8.55 6.35
N THR A 20 -18.05 7.66 6.00
CA THR A 20 -17.80 6.22 5.89
C THR A 20 -17.60 5.86 4.42
N PRO A 21 -16.37 5.54 3.99
CA PRO A 21 -16.11 5.14 2.61
C PRO A 21 -16.73 3.76 2.31
N THR A 22 -16.89 3.47 1.03
CA THR A 22 -17.17 2.08 0.61
C THR A 22 -15.93 1.21 0.82
N VAL A 23 -16.11 -0.12 0.85
CA VAL A 23 -14.96 -1.06 0.97
C VAL A 23 -13.97 -0.87 -0.18
N GLU A 24 -14.46 -0.63 -1.39
CA GLU A 24 -13.62 -0.40 -2.58
C GLU A 24 -12.82 0.90 -2.45
N GLU A 25 -13.49 2.01 -2.14
CA GLU A 25 -12.85 3.32 -1.96
C GLU A 25 -11.81 3.29 -0.84
N TYR A 26 -12.15 2.62 0.27
CA TYR A 26 -11.23 2.39 1.36
C TYR A 26 -10.01 1.60 0.92
N LEU A 27 -10.18 0.44 0.28
CA LEU A 27 -9.07 -0.42 -0.14
C LEU A 27 -8.16 0.26 -1.17
N ASP A 28 -8.72 1.12 -2.03
CA ASP A 28 -7.95 1.89 -3.00
C ASP A 28 -7.03 2.95 -2.39
N ASN A 29 -7.33 3.43 -1.17
CA ASN A 29 -6.42 4.27 -0.40
C ASN A 29 -5.57 3.43 0.59
N ALA A 30 -6.17 2.40 1.19
CA ALA A 30 -5.61 1.69 2.34
C ALA A 30 -4.38 0.83 1.98
N TRP A 31 -4.28 0.37 0.74
CA TRP A 31 -3.07 -0.32 0.28
C TRP A 31 -1.83 0.60 0.30
N VAL A 32 -2.01 1.92 0.16
CA VAL A 32 -0.93 2.90 0.31
C VAL A 32 -0.75 3.29 1.77
N SER A 33 -1.83 3.58 2.50
CA SER A 33 -1.77 4.02 3.91
C SER A 33 -1.18 2.95 4.85
N MET A 34 -1.29 1.66 4.51
CA MET A 34 -0.62 0.57 5.23
C MET A 34 0.92 0.53 5.01
N SER A 35 1.50 1.55 4.35
CA SER A 35 2.94 1.65 4.05
C SER A 35 3.50 0.57 3.13
N GLY A 36 2.67 -0.29 2.54
CA GLY A 36 3.08 -1.40 1.69
C GLY A 36 4.00 -1.00 0.52
N PRO A 37 3.62 -0.01 -0.32
CA PRO A 37 4.45 0.45 -1.43
C PRO A 37 5.79 1.04 -0.96
N VAL A 38 5.78 1.85 0.09
CA VAL A 38 7.00 2.46 0.63
C VAL A 38 7.93 1.37 1.13
N PHE A 39 7.43 0.41 1.92
CA PHE A 39 8.23 -0.69 2.44
C PHE A 39 8.84 -1.54 1.33
N LEU A 40 8.02 -2.00 0.37
CA LEU A 40 8.46 -2.90 -0.70
C LEU A 40 9.45 -2.23 -1.66
N ILE A 41 9.26 -0.95 -1.99
CA ILE A 41 10.20 -0.22 -2.85
C ILE A 41 11.54 -0.04 -2.14
N HIS A 42 11.55 0.35 -0.86
CA HIS A 42 12.82 0.49 -0.12
C HIS A 42 13.51 -0.86 0.05
N ALA A 43 12.77 -1.93 0.35
CA ALA A 43 13.31 -3.28 0.43
C ALA A 43 13.94 -3.72 -0.90
N TYR A 44 13.27 -3.45 -2.04
CA TYR A 44 13.81 -3.76 -3.37
C TYR A 44 15.15 -3.07 -3.60
N PHE A 45 15.24 -1.75 -3.40
CA PHE A 45 16.50 -1.01 -3.56
C PHE A 45 17.58 -1.44 -2.56
N PHE A 46 17.20 -1.80 -1.33
CA PHE A 46 18.12 -2.33 -0.33
C PHE A 46 18.71 -3.69 -0.74
N MET A 47 17.93 -4.53 -1.44
CA MET A 47 18.34 -5.86 -1.91
C MET A 47 19.05 -5.86 -3.27
N GLN A 48 19.23 -4.70 -3.93
CA GLN A 48 19.72 -4.63 -5.33
C GLN A 48 21.15 -5.13 -5.58
N HIS A 49 21.91 -5.54 -4.56
CA HIS A 49 23.11 -6.35 -4.81
C HIS A 49 22.80 -7.75 -5.40
N ALA A 50 21.54 -8.22 -5.35
CA ALA A 50 21.13 -9.57 -5.77
C ALA A 50 20.20 -9.64 -7.01
N ILE A 51 19.71 -8.51 -7.55
CA ILE A 51 18.65 -8.51 -8.57
C ILE A 51 19.15 -7.82 -9.85
N LYS A 52 20.06 -8.48 -10.57
CA LYS A 52 20.48 -8.05 -11.93
C LYS A 52 19.80 -8.83 -13.06
N GLU A 53 19.02 -9.87 -12.76
CA GLU A 53 18.60 -10.84 -13.76
C GLU A 53 17.18 -10.71 -14.30
N ASP A 54 16.29 -9.88 -13.72
CA ASP A 54 14.89 -9.87 -14.13
C ASP A 54 14.39 -8.53 -14.68
N ALA A 55 15.14 -7.97 -15.64
CA ALA A 55 14.71 -6.79 -16.40
C ALA A 55 13.55 -7.07 -17.39
N THR A 56 12.82 -8.18 -17.23
CA THR A 56 11.81 -8.65 -18.19
C THR A 56 10.37 -8.41 -17.75
N MET A 57 10.12 -8.16 -16.46
CA MET A 57 8.78 -7.88 -15.96
C MET A 57 8.37 -6.43 -16.23
N ASP A 58 7.16 -6.27 -16.75
CA ASP A 58 6.52 -4.98 -17.00
C ASP A 58 6.24 -4.23 -15.68
N ILE A 59 6.33 -2.90 -15.72
CA ILE A 59 6.10 -2.02 -14.57
C ILE A 59 4.70 -2.20 -13.98
N ASP A 60 3.71 -2.45 -14.83
CA ASP A 60 2.32 -2.69 -14.42
C ASP A 60 2.20 -4.00 -13.63
N HIS A 61 3.00 -5.01 -13.98
CA HIS A 61 3.04 -6.24 -13.21
C HIS A 61 3.61 -6.01 -11.80
N TYR A 62 4.71 -5.26 -11.69
CA TYR A 62 5.29 -4.91 -10.39
C TYR A 62 4.34 -4.09 -9.52
N ILE A 63 3.68 -3.08 -10.10
CA ILE A 63 2.68 -2.27 -9.39
C ILE A 63 1.54 -3.15 -8.89
N ASN A 64 1.02 -4.05 -9.72
CA ASN A 64 -0.03 -4.98 -9.34
C ASN A 64 0.39 -5.93 -8.22
N LEU A 65 1.63 -6.43 -8.26
CA LEU A 65 2.18 -7.26 -7.20
C LEU A 65 2.25 -6.50 -5.88
N ILE A 66 2.82 -5.29 -5.89
CA ILE A 66 2.90 -4.41 -4.72
C ILE A 66 1.50 -4.11 -4.18
N LYS A 67 0.53 -3.75 -5.04
CA LYS A 67 -0.85 -3.46 -4.63
C LYS A 67 -1.49 -4.66 -3.95
N LYS A 68 -1.44 -5.84 -4.57
CA LYS A 68 -2.02 -7.08 -4.01
C LYS A 68 -1.39 -7.45 -2.67
N SER A 69 -0.06 -7.44 -2.57
CA SER A 69 0.64 -7.71 -1.31
C SER A 69 0.25 -6.71 -0.22
N SER A 70 0.15 -5.43 -0.56
CA SER A 70 -0.22 -4.37 0.38
C SER A 70 -1.67 -4.51 0.87
N ILE A 71 -2.60 -4.87 -0.02
CA ILE A 71 -3.99 -5.17 0.34
C ILE A 71 -4.06 -6.36 1.31
N THR A 72 -3.32 -7.45 1.06
CA THR A 72 -3.30 -8.59 1.98
C THR A 72 -2.83 -8.18 3.37
N VAL A 73 -1.73 -7.42 3.47
CA VAL A 73 -1.23 -6.93 4.76
C VAL A 73 -2.25 -6.01 5.43
N ARG A 74 -2.91 -5.12 4.66
CA ARG A 74 -3.97 -4.24 5.19
C ARG A 74 -5.10 -5.04 5.80
N LEU A 75 -5.64 -6.02 5.08
CA LEU A 75 -6.76 -6.83 5.55
C LEU A 75 -6.42 -7.63 6.81
N GLN A 76 -5.19 -8.16 6.90
CA GLN A 76 -4.73 -8.85 8.10
C GLN A 76 -4.56 -7.89 9.28
N ASN A 77 -4.03 -6.69 9.03
CA ASN A 77 -3.92 -5.66 10.05
C ASN A 77 -5.31 -5.22 10.55
N ASP A 78 -6.27 -5.06 9.65
CA ASP A 78 -7.67 -4.72 9.99
C ASP A 78 -8.31 -5.77 10.87
N LEU A 79 -8.17 -7.04 10.48
CA LEU A 79 -8.71 -8.16 11.25
C LEU A 79 -8.11 -8.21 12.66
N GLY A 80 -6.82 -7.88 12.80
CA GLY A 80 -6.12 -7.91 14.09
C GLY A 80 -6.27 -6.66 14.96
N THR A 81 -6.71 -5.53 14.39
CA THR A 81 -6.80 -4.24 15.11
C THR A 81 -8.22 -3.71 15.24
N SER A 82 -9.18 -4.25 14.50
CA SER A 82 -10.60 -4.01 14.71
C SER A 82 -11.02 -4.57 16.07
N LYS A 83 -11.73 -3.75 16.86
CA LYS A 83 -12.36 -4.17 18.12
C LYS A 83 -13.74 -4.75 17.87
#